data_AF-A0A443PAS9-F1
#
_entry.id   AF-A0A443PAS9-F1
#
_cell.length_a   1.000
_cell.length_b   1.000
_cell.length_c   1.000
_cell.angle_alpha   90.00
_cell.angle_beta   90.00
_cell.angle_gamma   90.00
#
_symmetry.space_group_name_H-M   'P 1'
#
loop_
_entity.id
_entity.type
_entity.pdbx_description
1 polymer ?
#
loop_
_entity_poly.entity_id
_entity_poly.type
_entity_poly.pdbx_seq_one_letter_code
_entity_poly.pdbx_strand_id
1 'polypeptide(L)'
;MQQWKLEAAHMAKKIEHLELSIRKLSGESLESCSTEELRHVEYQLEQSLINVRKSKSQLLIEEIEQLKEKERILSEENTILHKKCTETPQPPTNMKEAASFHNISEDMEVETELLIGRPERGPRRNLLQG
;
A
#
# COMPACT_ATOMS: atom_id res chain seq x y z
N MET A 1 18.15 7.91 -52.17
CA MET A 1 18.01 9.33 -51.77
C MET A 1 16.56 9.83 -51.80
N GLN A 2 15.81 9.71 -52.92
CA GLN A 2 14.41 10.19 -52.98
C GLN A 2 13.43 9.38 -52.12
N GLN A 3 13.58 8.05 -52.08
CA GLN A 3 12.68 7.16 -51.33
C GLN A 3 12.71 7.41 -49.81
N TRP A 4 13.91 7.52 -49.21
CA TRP A 4 14.04 7.80 -47.78
C TRP A 4 13.50 9.19 -47.39
N LYS A 5 13.56 10.17 -48.30
CA LYS A 5 12.95 11.49 -48.07
C LYS A 5 11.43 11.42 -48.05
N LEU A 6 10.84 10.64 -48.96
CA LEU A 6 9.39 10.41 -48.98
C LEU A 6 8.93 9.67 -47.72
N GLU A 7 9.65 8.63 -47.32
CA GLU A 7 9.38 7.84 -46.13
C GLU A 7 9.51 8.69 -44.85
N ALA A 8 10.56 9.51 -44.75
CA ALA A 8 10.73 10.46 -43.65
C ALA A 8 9.57 11.47 -43.57
N ALA A 9 9.14 12.02 -44.71
CA ALA A 9 8.00 12.94 -44.76
C ALA A 9 6.68 12.25 -44.36
N HIS A 10 6.49 10.99 -44.74
CA HIS A 10 5.33 10.20 -44.33
C HIS A 10 5.33 9.95 -42.82
N MET A 11 6.48 9.55 -42.24
CA MET A 11 6.62 9.39 -40.79
C MET A 11 6.37 10.69 -40.03
N ALA A 12 6.92 11.82 -40.51
CA ALA A 12 6.71 13.12 -39.90
C ALA A 12 5.21 13.50 -39.84
N LYS A 13 4.47 13.29 -40.94
CA LYS A 13 3.01 13.51 -40.96
C LYS A 13 2.27 12.57 -40.00
N LYS A 14 2.72 11.32 -39.88
CA LYS A 14 2.12 10.35 -38.95
C LYS A 14 2.31 10.80 -37.50
N ILE A 15 3.51 11.28 -37.15
CA ILE A 15 3.82 11.83 -35.83
C ILE A 15 2.93 13.04 -35.54
N GLU A 16 2.88 14.01 -36.45
CA GLU A 16 2.05 15.22 -36.30
C GLU A 16 0.58 14.87 -36.05
N HIS A 17 0.05 13.90 -36.79
CA HIS A 17 -1.33 13.44 -36.62
C HIS A 17 -1.55 12.79 -35.24
N LEU A 18 -0.61 11.98 -34.76
CA LEU A 18 -0.69 11.35 -33.44
C LEU A 18 -0.60 12.39 -32.32
N GLU A 19 0.31 13.36 -32.42
CA GLU A 19 0.45 14.45 -31.46
C GLU A 19 -0.81 15.31 -31.39
N LEU A 20 -1.41 15.63 -32.53
CA LEU A 20 -2.70 16.33 -32.58
C LEU A 20 -3.80 15.51 -31.91
N SER A 21 -3.84 14.20 -32.16
CA SER A 21 -4.80 13.30 -31.52
C SER A 21 -4.64 13.24 -30.01
N ILE A 22 -3.40 13.19 -29.51
CA ILE A 22 -3.08 13.25 -28.07
C ILE A 22 -3.56 14.56 -27.46
N ARG A 23 -3.28 15.70 -28.11
CA ARG A 23 -3.77 17.02 -27.65
C ARG A 23 -5.29 17.06 -27.57
N LYS A 24 -5.99 16.62 -28.61
CA LYS A 24 -7.47 16.55 -28.62
C LYS A 24 -8.02 15.68 -27.48
N LEU A 25 -7.46 14.47 -27.29
CA LEU A 25 -7.85 13.58 -26.18
C LEU A 25 -7.53 14.17 -24.81
N SER A 26 -6.54 15.07 -24.73
CA SER A 26 -6.17 15.80 -23.51
C SER A 26 -7.00 17.07 -23.28
N GLY A 27 -7.98 17.34 -24.15
CA GLY A 27 -8.84 18.53 -24.06
C GLY A 27 -8.23 19.80 -24.66
N GLU A 28 -7.10 19.70 -25.35
CA GLU A 28 -6.39 20.82 -25.97
C GLU A 28 -6.73 20.95 -27.46
N SER A 29 -6.54 22.16 -28.02
CA SER A 29 -6.67 22.42 -29.47
C SER A 29 -8.05 22.02 -30.04
N LEU A 30 -9.12 22.17 -29.24
CA LEU A 30 -10.49 21.79 -29.59
C LEU A 30 -11.27 22.89 -30.34
N GLU A 31 -10.72 24.11 -30.41
CA GLU A 31 -11.38 25.29 -30.99
C GLU A 31 -11.81 25.09 -32.45
N SER A 32 -11.08 24.28 -33.20
CA SER A 32 -11.36 23.96 -34.60
C SER A 32 -12.12 22.64 -34.79
N CYS A 33 -12.50 21.95 -33.71
CA CYS A 33 -13.22 20.68 -33.81
C CYS A 33 -14.70 20.90 -34.11
N SER A 34 -15.21 20.12 -35.05
CA SER A 34 -16.65 20.00 -35.27
C SER A 34 -17.33 19.29 -34.11
N THR A 35 -18.65 19.48 -33.98
CA THR A 35 -19.45 18.78 -32.96
C THR A 35 -19.35 17.26 -33.07
N GLU A 36 -19.21 16.72 -34.29
CA GLU A 36 -19.05 15.28 -34.50
C GLU A 36 -17.69 14.78 -34.00
N GLU A 37 -16.61 15.50 -34.29
CA GLU A 37 -15.28 15.15 -33.77
C GLU A 37 -15.24 15.22 -32.24
N LEU A 38 -15.89 16.22 -31.63
CA LEU A 38 -15.98 16.33 -30.18
C LEU A 38 -16.74 15.15 -29.56
N ARG A 39 -17.88 14.75 -30.15
CA ARG A 39 -18.61 13.54 -29.72
C ARG A 39 -17.75 12.29 -29.82
N HIS A 40 -16.95 12.18 -30.88
CA HIS A 40 -16.06 11.04 -31.05
C HIS A 40 -14.96 11.00 -29.98
N VAL A 41 -14.35 12.16 -29.66
CA VAL A 41 -13.36 12.29 -28.59
C VAL A 41 -13.98 11.93 -27.23
N GLU A 42 -15.17 12.46 -26.93
CA GLU A 42 -15.91 12.15 -25.69
C GLU A 42 -16.17 10.65 -25.56
N TYR A 43 -16.71 10.02 -26.61
CA TYR A 43 -16.96 8.59 -26.63
C TYR A 43 -15.69 7.76 -26.40
N GLN A 44 -14.58 8.11 -27.06
CA GLN A 44 -13.31 7.42 -26.85
C GLN A 44 -12.82 7.53 -25.40
N LEU A 45 -12.91 8.72 -24.80
CA LEU A 45 -12.53 8.95 -23.41
C LEU A 45 -13.41 8.14 -22.46
N GLU A 46 -14.72 8.14 -22.67
CA GLU A 46 -15.67 7.37 -21.86
C GLU A 46 -15.34 5.86 -21.90
N GLN A 47 -15.17 5.29 -23.10
CA GLN A 47 -14.85 3.87 -23.25
C GLN A 47 -13.49 3.54 -22.61
N SER A 48 -12.48 4.39 -22.81
CA SER A 48 -11.17 4.19 -22.20
C SER A 48 -11.24 4.19 -20.68
N LEU A 49 -12.03 5.09 -20.09
CA LEU A 49 -12.21 5.21 -18.66
C LEU A 49 -12.94 4.00 -18.07
N ILE A 50 -13.97 3.50 -18.76
CA ILE A 50 -14.66 2.26 -18.39
C ILE A 50 -13.67 1.10 -18.35
N ASN A 51 -12.85 0.96 -19.40
CA ASN A 51 -11.86 -0.11 -19.49
C ASN A 51 -10.80 -0.02 -18.39
N VAL A 52 -10.23 1.17 -18.15
CA VAL A 52 -9.24 1.40 -17.08
C VAL A 52 -9.82 1.06 -15.71
N ARG A 53 -11.05 1.51 -15.41
CA ARG A 53 -11.72 1.20 -14.15
C ARG A 53 -11.97 -0.29 -14.00
N LYS A 54 -12.46 -0.95 -15.06
CA LYS A 54 -12.70 -2.40 -15.06
C LYS A 54 -11.42 -3.17 -14.77
N SER A 55 -10.32 -2.86 -15.49
CA SER A 55 -9.02 -3.49 -15.27
C SER A 55 -8.50 -3.26 -13.85
N LYS A 56 -8.60 -2.03 -13.33
CA LYS A 56 -8.18 -1.72 -11.96
C LYS A 56 -9.00 -2.49 -10.92
N SER A 57 -10.32 -2.54 -11.08
CA SER A 57 -11.19 -3.30 -10.18
C SER A 57 -10.87 -4.79 -10.21
N GLN A 58 -10.61 -5.35 -11.38
CA GLN A 58 -10.26 -6.76 -11.53
C GLN A 58 -8.95 -7.09 -10.79
N LEU A 59 -7.91 -6.27 -10.96
CA LEU A 59 -6.64 -6.45 -10.26
C LEU A 59 -6.79 -6.35 -8.73
N LEU A 60 -7.60 -5.40 -8.25
CA LEU A 60 -7.86 -5.26 -6.81
C LEU A 60 -8.63 -6.45 -6.24
N ILE A 61 -9.59 -7.01 -6.99
CA ILE A 61 -10.32 -8.21 -6.58
C ILE A 61 -9.35 -9.40 -6.46
N GLU A 62 -8.49 -9.59 -7.47
CA GLU A 62 -7.48 -10.64 -7.45
C GLU A 62 -6.52 -10.50 -6.27
N GLU A 63 -6.06 -9.28 -5.97
CA GLU A 63 -5.19 -9.03 -4.82
C GLU A 63 -5.89 -9.30 -3.48
N ILE A 64 -7.17 -8.91 -3.35
CA ILE A 64 -7.98 -9.22 -2.16
C ILE A 64 -8.11 -10.73 -1.97
N GLU A 65 -8.36 -11.49 -3.04
CA GLU A 65 -8.50 -12.95 -2.98
C GLU A 65 -7.19 -13.61 -2.55
N GLN A 66 -6.05 -13.19 -3.10
CA GLN A 66 -4.74 -13.68 -2.70
C GLN A 66 -4.43 -13.41 -1.22
N LEU A 67 -4.77 -12.21 -0.73
CA LEU A 67 -4.56 -11.84 0.67
C LEU A 67 -5.46 -12.65 1.61
N LYS A 68 -6.73 -12.89 1.24
CA LYS A 68 -7.64 -13.74 2.02
C LYS A 68 -7.14 -15.17 2.13
N GLU A 69 -6.61 -15.74 1.05
CA GLU A 69 -6.05 -17.09 1.07
C GLU A 69 -4.79 -17.15 1.95
N LYS A 70 -3.93 -16.14 1.87
CA LYS A 70 -2.75 -16.03 2.74
C LYS A 70 -3.15 -15.90 4.23
N GLU A 71 -4.16 -15.09 4.54
CA GLU A 71 -4.70 -14.96 5.89
C GLU A 71 -5.21 -16.32 6.41
N ARG A 72 -5.95 -17.05 5.58
CA ARG A 72 -6.46 -18.39 5.93
C ARG A 72 -5.33 -19.34 6.29
N ILE A 73 -4.32 -19.47 5.43
CA ILE A 73 -3.17 -20.36 5.63
C ILE A 73 -2.41 -20.01 6.91
N LEU A 74 -2.10 -18.71 7.10
CA LEU A 74 -1.34 -18.26 8.27
C LEU A 74 -2.13 -18.45 9.57
N SER A 75 -3.45 -18.24 9.53
CA SER A 75 -4.33 -18.50 10.68
C SER A 75 -4.31 -19.98 11.05
N GLU A 76 -4.44 -20.87 10.07
CA GLU A 76 -4.36 -22.32 10.28
C GLU A 76 -3.01 -22.73 10.87
N GLU A 77 -1.90 -22.25 10.32
CA GLU A 77 -0.56 -22.53 10.85
C GLU A 77 -0.39 -22.02 12.29
N ASN A 78 -0.83 -20.79 12.57
CA ASN A 78 -0.75 -20.21 13.90
C ASN A 78 -1.56 -21.01 14.92
N THR A 79 -2.76 -21.49 14.56
CA THR A 79 -3.55 -22.36 15.46
C THR A 79 -2.83 -23.68 15.75
N ILE A 80 -2.13 -24.27 14.78
CA ILE A 80 -1.35 -25.50 14.97
C ILE A 80 -0.15 -25.23 15.88
N LEU A 81 0.58 -24.16 15.65
CA LEU A 81 1.75 -23.78 16.47
C LEU A 81 1.33 -23.47 17.91
N HIS A 82 0.23 -22.75 18.11
CA HIS A 82 -0.28 -22.44 19.43
C HIS A 82 -0.64 -23.72 20.21
N LYS A 83 -1.29 -24.70 19.56
CA LYS A 83 -1.57 -26.01 20.17
C LYS A 83 -0.29 -26.74 20.59
N LYS A 84 0.72 -26.80 19.70
CA LYS A 84 2.02 -27.42 20.00
C LYS A 84 2.73 -26.75 21.18
N CYS A 85 2.71 -25.42 21.27
CA CYS A 85 3.31 -24.70 22.39
C CYS A 85 2.59 -25.01 23.71
N THR A 86 1.26 -25.08 23.71
CA THR A 86 0.47 -25.42 24.92
C THR A 86 0.62 -26.88 25.35
N GLU A 87 1.05 -27.77 24.45
CA GLU A 87 1.22 -29.21 24.71
C GLU A 87 2.64 -29.60 25.18
N THR A 88 3.58 -28.65 25.28
CA THR A 88 4.88 -28.92 25.89
C THR A 88 4.74 -29.06 27.42
N PRO A 89 5.11 -30.21 28.02
CA PRO A 89 5.06 -30.37 29.47
C PRO A 89 6.06 -29.43 30.13
N GLN A 90 5.59 -28.65 31.11
CA GLN A 90 6.49 -27.96 32.04
C GLN A 90 7.49 -28.97 32.63
N PRO A 91 8.79 -28.64 32.72
CA PRO A 91 9.74 -29.53 33.38
C PRO A 91 9.30 -29.76 34.83
N PRO A 92 9.49 -30.97 35.40
CA PRO A 92 9.05 -31.25 36.76
C PRO A 92 9.82 -30.36 37.74
N THR A 93 9.09 -29.44 38.40
CA THR A 93 9.50 -28.78 39.63
C THR A 93 9.70 -29.84 40.72
N ASN A 94 10.90 -30.42 40.76
CA ASN A 94 11.40 -31.20 41.89
C ASN A 94 12.87 -30.83 42.09
N MET A 95 13.11 -29.67 42.68
CA MET A 95 14.36 -29.42 43.41
C MET A 95 13.99 -29.36 44.90
N LYS A 96 14.28 -30.46 45.61
CA LYS A 96 14.43 -30.44 47.07
C LYS A 96 15.92 -30.54 47.38
N GLU A 97 16.34 -29.67 48.30
CA GLU A 97 17.62 -29.57 49.01
C GLU A 97 18.81 -29.04 48.19
N ALA A 98 19.59 -28.06 48.64
CA ALA A 98 19.93 -27.69 50.02
C ALA A 98 20.22 -26.18 50.21
N ALA A 99 20.14 -25.77 51.48
CA ALA A 99 20.77 -24.62 52.12
C ALA A 99 20.06 -23.24 52.03
N SER A 100 19.33 -22.99 53.12
CA SER A 100 18.99 -21.69 53.69
C SER A 100 20.18 -20.73 53.79
N PHE A 101 19.99 -19.47 53.42
CA PHE A 101 20.43 -18.33 54.23
C PHE A 101 19.37 -17.23 54.21
N HIS A 102 19.10 -16.72 55.40
CA HIS A 102 18.01 -15.85 55.78
C HIS A 102 18.43 -14.38 55.67
N ASN A 103 17.57 -13.56 55.05
CA ASN A 103 17.30 -12.14 55.31
C ASN A 103 18.44 -11.10 55.38
N ILE A 104 18.61 -10.33 54.28
CA ILE A 104 19.01 -8.92 54.21
C ILE A 104 18.43 -8.44 52.85
N SER A 105 17.71 -7.35 52.61
CA SER A 105 17.16 -6.21 53.35
C SER A 105 16.16 -5.55 52.38
N GLU A 106 15.08 -4.98 52.91
CA GLU A 106 14.30 -3.82 52.45
C GLU A 106 14.06 -3.58 50.93
N ASP A 107 12.79 -3.33 50.59
CA ASP A 107 12.28 -2.66 49.39
C ASP A 107 13.35 -1.90 48.59
N MET A 108 13.72 -2.44 47.44
CA MET A 108 14.25 -1.66 46.33
C MET A 108 13.21 -1.73 45.21
N GLU A 109 12.22 -0.85 45.29
CA GLU A 109 11.38 -0.51 44.15
C GLU A 109 12.28 0.20 43.14
N VAL A 110 12.79 -0.54 42.16
CA VAL A 110 13.51 0.05 41.03
C VAL A 110 12.49 0.68 40.10
N GLU A 111 12.35 2.00 40.18
CA GLU A 111 11.56 2.79 39.25
C GLU A 111 12.14 2.61 37.84
N THR A 112 11.43 1.83 37.02
CA THR A 112 11.76 1.69 35.61
C THR A 112 10.88 2.64 34.83
N GLU A 113 11.48 3.62 34.14
CA GLU A 113 10.77 4.47 33.19
C GLU A 113 10.46 3.68 31.90
N LEU A 114 9.61 2.66 32.01
CA LEU A 114 9.14 1.88 30.86
C LEU A 114 7.77 2.38 30.42
N LEU A 115 7.74 3.45 29.63
CA LEU A 115 6.50 3.89 28.95
C LEU A 115 6.23 3.02 27.73
N ILE A 116 5.44 1.96 27.88
CA ILE A 116 4.83 1.24 26.74
C ILE A 116 3.53 1.96 26.36
N GLY A 117 3.65 2.98 25.51
CA GLY A 117 2.51 3.75 25.00
C GLY A 117 2.81 4.41 23.66
N ARG A 118 1.77 4.77 22.89
CA ARG A 118 1.91 5.58 21.67
C ARG A 118 2.47 6.97 22.04
N PRO A 119 3.46 7.52 21.30
CA PRO A 119 4.09 8.78 21.65
C PRO A 119 3.06 9.92 21.68
N GLU A 120 2.97 10.62 22.82
CA GLU A 120 2.16 11.83 22.94
C GLU A 120 2.77 12.99 22.14
N ARG A 121 1.92 13.73 21.42
CA ARG A 121 2.31 15.01 20.80
C ARG A 121 2.53 16.00 21.94
N GLY A 122 3.78 16.42 22.13
CA GLY A 122 4.19 17.25 23.27
C GLY A 122 3.41 18.57 23.41
N PRO A 123 3.43 19.19 24.61
CA PRO A 123 2.63 20.36 24.91
C PRO A 123 3.13 21.60 24.16
N ARG A 124 2.20 22.39 23.62
CA ARG A 124 2.47 23.76 23.16
C ARG A 124 2.98 24.60 24.33
N ARG A 125 4.25 25.02 24.28
CA ARG A 125 4.78 26.11 25.09
C ARG A 125 3.99 27.38 24.75
N ASN A 126 3.09 27.81 25.64
CA ASN A 126 2.57 29.17 25.57
C ASN A 126 3.60 30.10 26.20
N LEU A 127 4.18 30.96 25.35
CA LEU A 127 4.88 32.16 25.76
C LEU A 127 3.90 33.14 26.41
N LEU A 128 4.34 33.71 27.55
CA LEU A 128 4.06 35.06 28.08
C LEU A 128 2.61 35.59 28.03
N GLN A 129 2.07 35.95 29.21
CA GLN A 129 1.71 37.35 29.55
C GLN A 129 1.13 37.44 30.97
N GLY A 130 1.53 38.48 31.70
CA GLY A 130 1.07 38.87 33.03
C GLY A 130 2.15 39.61 33.80
#